data_AF-A0A7S0M5K7-F1
#
_entry.id   AF-A0A7S0M5K7-F1
#
_cell.length_a   1.000
_cell.length_b   1.000
_cell.length_c   1.000
_cell.angle_alpha   90.00
_cell.angle_beta   90.00
_cell.angle_gamma   90.00
#
_symmetry.space_group_name_H-M   'P 1'
#
loop_
_entity.id
_entity.type
_entity.pdbx_description
1 polymer ?
#
loop_
_entity_poly.entity_id
_entity_poly.type
_entity_poly.pdbx_seq_one_letter_code
_entity_poly.pdbx_strand_id
1 'polypeptide(L)'
;GQAVRFISSALHLQYLPLAADFGPVNLGIVHRFCNCLSHTLSTDKCNIIVYCIQDSFEAQANASFLLGAFMMLNFGWSPQNAAGPFTCSTSPFTLRPFRDATFANPTYKLSLLHCLQGLAKAVEEGWYRRESFDA
;
A
#
# COMPACT_ATOMS: atom_id res chain seq x y z
N GLY A 1 6.05 24.02 -18.21
CA GLY A 1 5.70 22.59 -18.28
C GLY A 1 5.36 22.10 -16.88
N GLN A 2 4.47 21.12 -16.75
CA GLN A 2 4.13 20.56 -15.44
C GLN A 2 5.36 19.85 -14.86
N ALA A 3 5.81 20.24 -13.67
CA ALA A 3 6.98 19.64 -13.04
C ALA A 3 6.61 18.25 -12.50
N VAL A 4 7.37 17.23 -12.92
CA VAL A 4 7.18 15.82 -12.56
C VAL A 4 8.36 15.34 -11.73
N ARG A 5 8.07 14.69 -10.61
CA ARG A 5 9.05 14.07 -9.70
C ARG A 5 8.85 12.57 -9.68
N PHE A 6 9.90 11.81 -9.94
CA PHE A 6 9.89 10.36 -9.75
C PHE A 6 10.46 10.02 -8.37
N ILE A 7 9.73 9.21 -7.59
CA ILE A 7 10.14 8.76 -6.26
C ILE A 7 9.99 7.25 -6.15
N SER A 8 10.70 6.66 -5.21
CA SER A 8 10.53 5.25 -4.82
C SER A 8 10.85 5.11 -3.34
N SER A 9 10.45 3.99 -2.74
CA SER A 9 10.79 3.66 -1.36
C SER A 9 10.96 2.16 -1.22
N ALA A 10 12.08 1.71 -0.63
CA ALA A 10 12.30 0.29 -0.37
C ALA A 10 11.28 -0.33 0.60
N LEU A 11 10.44 0.47 1.27
CA LEU A 11 9.42 0.01 2.21
C LEU A 11 8.45 -1.01 1.61
N HIS A 12 8.10 -0.91 0.32
CA HIS A 12 7.24 -1.92 -0.34
C HIS A 12 7.93 -3.29 -0.53
N LEU A 13 9.24 -3.39 -0.28
CA LEU A 13 10.00 -4.63 -0.32
C LEU A 13 10.35 -5.19 1.08
N GLN A 14 9.98 -4.49 2.16
CA GLN A 14 10.35 -4.88 3.53
C GLN A 14 9.38 -5.88 4.17
N TYR A 15 8.71 -6.70 3.35
CA TYR A 15 8.04 -7.88 3.85
C TYR A 15 9.06 -8.99 4.07
N LEU A 16 8.95 -9.71 5.19
CA LEU A 16 9.77 -10.89 5.49
C LEU A 16 8.90 -12.14 5.34
N PRO A 17 9.01 -12.89 4.24
CA PRO A 17 8.26 -14.13 4.03
C PRO A 17 8.58 -15.19 5.07
N LEU A 18 7.56 -15.90 5.53
CA LEU A 18 7.74 -17.15 6.28
C LEU A 18 7.80 -18.37 5.35
N ALA A 19 7.02 -18.35 4.28
CA ALA A 19 6.96 -19.37 3.24
C ALA A 19 6.76 -18.69 1.86
N ALA A 20 5.65 -18.97 1.18
CA ALA A 20 5.33 -18.38 -0.12
C ALA A 20 4.49 -17.08 -0.04
N ASP A 21 4.16 -16.63 1.17
CA ASP A 21 3.60 -15.32 1.47
C ASP A 21 4.56 -14.18 1.08
N PHE A 22 4.00 -13.05 0.66
CA PHE A 22 4.79 -11.91 0.17
C PHE A 22 4.26 -10.55 0.66
N GLY A 23 3.20 -10.56 1.48
CA GLY A 23 2.51 -9.36 1.91
C GLY A 23 1.14 -9.62 2.53
N PRO A 24 0.39 -8.55 2.85
CA PRO A 24 0.83 -7.16 2.76
C PRO A 24 1.89 -6.84 3.82
N VAL A 25 2.63 -5.75 3.63
CA VAL A 25 3.53 -5.21 4.66
C VAL A 25 2.77 -4.82 5.94
N ASN A 26 3.46 -4.87 7.08
CA ASN A 26 2.86 -4.63 8.41
C ASN A 26 2.57 -3.14 8.71
N LEU A 27 1.85 -2.86 9.81
CA LEU A 27 1.47 -1.51 10.22
C LEU A 27 2.66 -0.57 10.49
N GLY A 28 3.79 -1.09 10.97
CA GLY A 28 5.02 -0.30 11.14
C GLY A 28 5.53 0.26 9.80
N ILE A 29 5.49 -0.56 8.75
CA ILE A 29 5.83 -0.13 7.40
C ILE A 29 4.78 0.84 6.83
N VAL A 30 3.48 0.57 7.04
CA VAL A 30 2.40 1.49 6.64
C VAL A 30 2.60 2.87 7.29
N HIS A 31 2.86 2.92 8.59
CA HIS A 31 3.07 4.15 9.33
C HIS A 31 4.29 4.93 8.81
N ARG A 32 5.45 4.26 8.67
CA ARG A 32 6.67 4.86 8.11
C ARG A 32 6.44 5.38 6.70
N PHE A 33 5.78 4.61 5.84
CA PHE A 33 5.48 5.00 4.48
C PHE A 33 4.62 6.27 4.44
N CYS A 34 3.56 6.32 5.25
CA CYS A 34 2.69 7.50 5.29
C CYS A 34 3.45 8.74 5.76
N ASN A 35 4.32 8.62 6.76
CA ASN A 35 5.12 9.75 7.25
C ASN A 35 6.14 10.22 6.18
N CYS A 36 6.86 9.30 5.55
CA CYS A 36 7.82 9.63 4.49
C CYS A 36 7.16 10.28 3.27
N LEU A 37 6.01 9.76 2.83
CA LEU A 37 5.31 10.30 1.66
C LEU A 37 4.65 11.64 1.97
N SER A 38 4.06 11.82 3.16
CA SER A 38 3.57 13.13 3.63
C SER A 38 4.68 14.17 3.65
N HIS A 39 5.85 13.84 4.20
CA HIS A 39 6.99 14.75 4.21
C HIS A 39 7.44 15.12 2.78
N THR A 40 7.54 14.13 1.90
CA THR A 40 7.88 14.36 0.49
C THR A 40 6.90 15.33 -0.16
N LEU A 41 5.58 15.06 -0.06
CA LEU A 41 4.55 15.91 -0.64
C LEU A 41 4.52 17.34 -0.06
N SER A 42 4.89 17.51 1.22
CA SER A 42 4.92 18.83 1.86
C SER A 42 6.11 19.70 1.45
N THR A 43 7.19 19.08 0.97
CA THR A 43 8.44 19.77 0.62
C THR A 43 8.63 19.93 -0.89
N ASP A 44 7.92 19.13 -1.68
CA ASP A 44 8.05 19.15 -3.13
C ASP A 44 7.31 20.33 -3.74
N LYS A 45 7.93 20.96 -4.74
CA LYS A 45 7.32 22.02 -5.56
C LYS A 45 6.72 21.48 -6.85
N CYS A 46 6.84 20.18 -7.09
CA CYS A 46 6.29 19.52 -8.27
C CYS A 46 4.81 19.22 -8.10
N ASN A 47 4.04 19.37 -9.17
CA ASN A 47 2.59 19.14 -9.16
C ASN A 47 2.23 17.67 -9.48
N ILE A 48 3.18 16.90 -9.99
CA ILE A 48 3.00 15.47 -10.29
C ILE A 48 4.13 14.70 -9.61
N ILE A 49 3.74 13.70 -8.83
CA ILE A 49 4.66 12.70 -8.27
C ILE A 49 4.33 11.34 -8.90
N VAL A 50 5.35 10.69 -9.44
CA VAL A 50 5.28 9.33 -9.98
C VAL A 50 5.99 8.40 -9.01
N TYR A 51 5.25 7.44 -8.45
CA TYR A 51 5.80 6.42 -7.57
C TYR A 51 6.27 5.21 -8.39
N CYS A 52 7.58 4.95 -8.36
CA CYS A 52 8.24 3.90 -9.13
C CYS A 52 8.47 2.65 -8.28
N ILE A 53 8.30 1.48 -8.90
CA ILE A 53 8.50 0.15 -8.31
C ILE A 53 9.33 -0.72 -9.24
N GLN A 54 9.90 -1.80 -8.70
CA GLN A 54 10.48 -2.87 -9.50
C GLN A 54 9.39 -3.63 -10.26
N ASP A 55 9.76 -4.23 -11.38
CA ASP A 55 8.88 -5.10 -12.16
C ASP A 55 8.76 -6.49 -11.48
N SER A 56 8.05 -6.53 -10.36
CA SER A 56 7.78 -7.74 -9.59
C SER A 56 6.35 -7.70 -9.04
N PHE A 57 5.69 -8.87 -8.95
CA PHE A 57 4.31 -8.91 -8.48
C PHE A 57 4.20 -8.55 -6.99
N GLU A 58 5.23 -8.83 -6.20
CA GLU A 58 5.34 -8.46 -4.79
C GLU A 58 5.41 -6.95 -4.63
N ALA A 59 6.28 -6.30 -5.41
CA ALA A 59 6.43 -4.85 -5.41
C ALA A 59 5.13 -4.17 -5.85
N GLN A 60 4.50 -4.65 -6.92
CA GLN A 60 3.20 -4.16 -7.40
C GLN A 60 2.12 -4.23 -6.32
N ALA A 61 1.96 -5.39 -5.66
CA ALA A 61 0.93 -5.59 -4.65
C ALA A 61 1.19 -4.77 -3.37
N ASN A 62 2.41 -4.82 -2.84
CA ASN A 62 2.75 -4.10 -1.60
C ASN A 62 2.75 -2.58 -1.80
N ALA A 63 3.23 -2.07 -2.94
CA ALA A 63 3.18 -0.64 -3.23
C ALA A 63 1.74 -0.15 -3.44
N SER A 64 0.89 -0.92 -4.13
CA SER A 64 -0.53 -0.58 -4.30
C SER A 64 -1.26 -0.55 -2.95
N PHE A 65 -0.94 -1.49 -2.05
CA PHE A 65 -1.46 -1.46 -0.67
C PHE A 65 -0.98 -0.24 0.10
N LEU A 66 0.31 0.10 0.05
CA LEU A 66 0.86 1.27 0.74
C LEU A 66 0.29 2.59 0.23
N LEU A 67 0.17 2.75 -1.10
CA LEU A 67 -0.44 3.93 -1.70
C LEU A 67 -1.93 4.02 -1.37
N GLY A 68 -2.67 2.90 -1.43
CA GLY A 68 -4.08 2.87 -1.04
C GLY A 68 -4.28 3.21 0.44
N ALA A 69 -3.46 2.63 1.33
CA ALA A 69 -3.46 2.94 2.75
C ALA A 69 -3.14 4.41 3.01
N PHE A 70 -2.16 4.98 2.30
CA PHE A 70 -1.85 6.40 2.37
C PHE A 70 -3.05 7.27 1.99
N MET A 71 -3.73 6.97 0.87
CA MET A 71 -4.91 7.73 0.45
C MET A 71 -6.04 7.67 1.48
N MET A 72 -6.26 6.50 2.09
CA MET A 72 -7.26 6.36 3.15
C MET A 72 -6.88 7.15 4.40
N LEU A 73 -5.64 6.97 4.89
CA LEU A 73 -5.19 7.50 6.17
C LEU A 73 -4.87 9.01 6.14
N ASN A 74 -4.48 9.55 4.98
CA ASN A 74 -4.12 10.97 4.84
C ASN A 74 -5.22 11.81 4.20
N PHE A 75 -6.06 11.22 3.33
CA PHE A 75 -7.05 11.95 2.54
C PHE A 75 -8.47 11.44 2.74
N GLY A 76 -8.70 10.47 3.64
CA GLY A 76 -10.03 9.99 3.99
C GLY A 76 -10.74 9.23 2.86
N TRP A 77 -9.99 8.66 1.92
CA TRP A 77 -10.58 7.87 0.84
C TRP A 77 -11.26 6.61 1.40
N SER A 78 -12.33 6.16 0.76
CA SER A 78 -12.90 4.83 1.02
C SER A 78 -11.98 3.74 0.46
N PRO A 79 -12.04 2.50 0.99
CA PRO A 79 -11.27 1.38 0.45
C PRO A 79 -11.49 1.16 -1.06
N GLN A 80 -12.71 1.38 -1.56
CA GLN A 80 -13.05 1.22 -2.97
C GLN A 80 -12.36 2.29 -3.83
N ASN A 81 -12.38 3.55 -3.40
CA ASN A 81 -11.71 4.63 -4.12
C ASN A 81 -10.18 4.43 -4.12
N ALA A 82 -9.63 3.96 -3.00
CA ALA A 82 -8.20 3.68 -2.85
C ALA A 82 -7.74 2.46 -3.68
N ALA A 83 -8.57 1.42 -3.81
CA ALA A 83 -8.25 0.24 -4.63
C ALA A 83 -8.47 0.49 -6.13
N GLY A 84 -9.47 1.28 -6.49
CA GLY A 84 -9.97 1.44 -7.87
C GLY A 84 -8.90 1.69 -8.94
N PRO A 85 -7.95 2.63 -8.74
CA PRO A 85 -6.89 2.89 -9.71
C PRO A 85 -6.04 1.65 -10.05
N PHE A 86 -5.88 0.72 -9.11
CA PHE A 86 -5.03 -0.47 -9.27
C PHE A 86 -5.80 -1.71 -9.75
N THR A 87 -7.13 -1.71 -9.71
CA THR A 87 -7.98 -2.86 -10.06
C THR A 87 -8.87 -2.60 -11.27
N CYS A 88 -8.84 -1.40 -11.84
CA CYS A 88 -9.61 -1.07 -13.04
C CYS A 88 -9.03 -1.75 -14.30
N SER A 89 -9.85 -1.88 -15.34
CA SER A 89 -9.46 -2.52 -16.61
C SER A 89 -8.34 -1.79 -17.35
N THR A 90 -8.05 -0.54 -16.99
CA THR A 90 -6.95 0.27 -17.55
C THR A 90 -5.66 0.17 -16.72
N SER A 91 -5.65 -0.61 -15.64
CA SER A 91 -4.43 -0.85 -14.87
C SER A 91 -3.40 -1.56 -15.76
N PRO A 92 -2.13 -1.11 -15.79
CA PRO A 92 -1.09 -1.72 -16.61
C PRO A 92 -0.68 -3.12 -16.13
N PHE A 93 -1.10 -3.52 -14.93
CA PHE A 93 -0.81 -4.83 -14.35
C PHE A 93 -2.01 -5.40 -13.58
N THR A 94 -2.05 -6.72 -13.49
CA THR A 94 -3.03 -7.45 -12.67
C THR A 94 -2.41 -7.78 -11.31
N LEU A 95 -2.99 -7.23 -10.24
CA LEU A 95 -2.52 -7.48 -8.90
C LEU A 95 -2.70 -8.95 -8.49
N ARG A 96 -1.62 -9.58 -8.03
CA ARG A 96 -1.68 -10.90 -7.39
C ARG A 96 -2.28 -10.76 -5.99
N PRO A 97 -3.33 -11.52 -5.64
CA PRO A 97 -3.86 -11.54 -4.29
C PRO A 97 -2.83 -12.05 -3.27
N PHE A 98 -2.90 -11.53 -2.05
CA PHE A 98 -2.12 -12.03 -0.92
C PHE A 98 -2.60 -13.43 -0.50
N ARG A 99 -1.68 -14.20 0.07
CA ARG A 99 -1.86 -15.61 0.44
C ARG A 99 -1.35 -15.88 1.85
N ASP A 100 -1.68 -17.06 2.37
CA ASP A 100 -1.24 -17.54 3.66
C ASP A 100 0.25 -17.94 3.67
N ALA A 101 0.81 -18.03 4.88
CA ALA A 101 2.20 -18.37 5.16
C ALA A 101 2.47 -19.89 5.10
N THR A 102 2.06 -20.53 4.01
CA THR A 102 2.31 -21.95 3.77
C THR A 102 2.93 -22.18 2.40
N PHE A 103 3.59 -23.33 2.24
CA PHE A 103 4.08 -23.80 0.94
C PHE A 103 3.00 -24.50 0.11
N ALA A 104 1.84 -24.80 0.70
CA ALA A 104 0.73 -25.45 0.01
C ALA A 104 0.05 -24.49 -0.98
N ASN A 105 -0.86 -24.99 -1.81
CA ASN A 105 -1.67 -24.09 -2.63
C ASN A 105 -2.66 -23.32 -1.75
N PRO A 106 -2.77 -21.98 -1.90
CA PRO A 106 -3.66 -21.19 -1.06
C PRO A 106 -5.12 -21.52 -1.37
N THR A 107 -5.87 -21.94 -0.35
CA THR A 107 -7.31 -22.19 -0.42
C THR A 107 -8.14 -20.92 -0.28
N TYR A 108 -7.54 -19.86 0.26
CA TYR A 108 -8.14 -18.54 0.41
C TYR A 108 -7.14 -17.45 0.04
N LYS A 109 -7.63 -16.35 -0.53
CA LYS A 109 -6.79 -15.26 -1.03
C LYS A 109 -7.40 -13.91 -0.66
N LEU A 110 -6.56 -12.99 -0.22
CA LEU A 110 -6.96 -11.63 0.11
C LEU A 110 -6.62 -10.69 -1.05
N SER A 111 -7.63 -10.00 -1.59
CA SER A 111 -7.42 -8.95 -2.58
C SER A 111 -6.88 -7.69 -1.91
N LEU A 112 -6.37 -6.75 -2.71
CA LEU A 112 -6.03 -5.39 -2.25
C LEU A 112 -7.21 -4.75 -1.49
N LEU A 113 -8.43 -4.89 -2.03
CA LEU A 113 -9.63 -4.33 -1.41
C LEU A 113 -9.91 -4.94 -0.03
N HIS A 114 -9.75 -6.25 0.15
CA HIS A 114 -9.94 -6.88 1.46
C HIS A 114 -8.97 -6.31 2.51
N CYS A 115 -7.70 -6.13 2.14
CA CYS A 115 -6.70 -5.57 3.06
C CYS A 115 -7.01 -4.11 3.42
N LEU A 116 -7.44 -3.30 2.44
CA LEU A 116 -7.83 -1.91 2.69
C LEU A 116 -9.11 -1.81 3.54
N GLN A 117 -10.09 -2.69 3.33
CA GLN A 117 -11.29 -2.76 4.19
C GLN A 117 -10.93 -3.14 5.62
N GLY A 118 -10.01 -4.10 5.81
CA GLY A 118 -9.51 -4.46 7.13
C GLY A 118 -8.83 -3.29 7.83
N LEU A 119 -7.99 -2.53 7.12
CA LEU A 119 -7.37 -1.31 7.65
C LEU A 119 -8.41 -0.24 8.00
N ALA A 120 -9.40 -0.02 7.14
CA ALA A 120 -10.49 0.94 7.40
C ALA A 120 -11.23 0.59 8.69
N LYS A 121 -11.57 -0.70 8.86
CA LYS A 121 -12.28 -1.16 10.05
C LYS A 121 -11.41 -1.02 11.30
N ALA A 122 -10.12 -1.32 11.22
CA ALA A 122 -9.18 -1.11 12.33
C ALA A 122 -9.09 0.36 12.75
N VAL A 123 -9.17 1.31 11.80
CA VAL A 123 -9.22 2.75 12.09
C VAL A 123 -10.55 3.14 12.73
N GLU A 124 -11.67 2.67 12.19
CA GLU A 124 -13.02 2.93 12.73
C GLU A 124 -13.16 2.47 14.18
N GLU A 125 -12.64 1.28 14.51
CA GLU A 125 -12.63 0.72 15.87
C GLU A 125 -11.51 1.31 16.76
N GLY A 126 -10.67 2.20 16.22
CA GLY A 126 -9.59 2.85 16.96
C GLY A 126 -8.40 1.93 17.29
N TRP A 127 -8.28 0.76 16.65
CA TRP A 127 -7.15 -0.16 16.81
C TRP A 127 -5.86 0.38 16.19
N TYR A 128 -5.99 1.26 15.20
CA TYR A 128 -4.89 1.99 14.60
C TYR A 128 -5.20 3.49 14.57
N ARG A 129 -4.30 4.30 15.14
CA ARG A 129 -4.34 5.76 15.09
C ARG A 129 -2.95 6.26 14.79
N ARG A 130 -2.80 7.09 13.76
CA ARG A 130 -1.47 7.56 13.33
C ARG A 130 -0.80 8.43 14.37
N GLU A 131 -1.58 9.19 15.12
CA GLU A 131 -1.11 10.17 16.09
C GLU A 131 -0.51 9.52 17.34
N SER A 132 -0.86 8.27 17.62
CA SER A 132 -0.46 7.54 18.83
C SER A 132 0.24 6.21 18.55
N PHE A 133 0.60 5.93 17.29
CA PHE A 133 1.25 4.69 16.91
C PHE A 133 2.77 4.79 17.10
N ASP A 134 3.32 3.94 17.98
CA ASP A 134 4.76 3.80 18.21
C ASP A 134 5.31 2.67 17.29
N ALA A 135 6.24 3.02 16.40
CA ALA A 135 6.56 2.25 15.19
C ALA A 135 8.01 1.75 15.10
#